data_AF-A0AAW0QFN0-F1
#
_entry.id   AF-A0AAW0QFN0-F1
#
_cell.length_a   1.000
_cell.length_b   1.000
_cell.length_c   1.000
_cell.angle_alpha   90.00
_cell.angle_beta   90.00
_cell.angle_gamma   90.00
#
_symmetry.space_group_name_H-M   'P 1'
#
loop_
_entity.id
_entity.type
_entity.pdbx_description
1 polymer ?
#
loop_
_entity_poly.entity_id
_entity_poly.type
_entity_poly.pdbx_seq_one_letter_code
_entity_poly.pdbx_strand_id
1 'polypeptide(L)'
;MHVELNGLYTEGIYRKSGAACRARELHQILQTNPEGASLDNYPIHTITGLVKRWLRELPDPLMTFALYSDFLHAVELPEKSERIRAVYQKVDELPPSNYSTLERLIFHLVKVAKEEEHNKMTPSSLAIVFAPCVLRSPDSDDPFLGMKDVGKITMCVEILITEQFRRYKEKMESIQKLEHAEAQAINELHLRRQNTIVEKSSELEVPHNVDSDEKTLIERIKSIKQEKVDLACRLPDLEQEQSDNEHLDSSSSMSTESLEDRMKSLNRKGR
;
A
#
# COMPACT_ATOMS: atom_id res chain seq x y z
N MET A 1 -7.74 3.51 15.55
CA MET A 1 -7.27 4.80 15.00
C MET A 1 -6.39 5.61 15.96
N HIS A 2 -6.42 5.39 17.28
CA HIS A 2 -5.68 6.21 18.27
C HIS A 2 -4.20 6.50 17.92
N VAL A 3 -3.42 5.49 17.49
CA VAL A 3 -2.01 5.70 17.13
C VAL A 3 -1.83 6.68 15.96
N GLU A 4 -2.77 6.70 15.01
CA GLU A 4 -2.73 7.61 13.86
C GLU A 4 -3.03 9.06 14.26
N LEU A 5 -3.84 9.26 15.31
CA LEU A 5 -4.21 10.60 15.79
C LEU A 5 -3.14 11.17 16.73
N ASN A 6 -2.52 10.32 17.55
CA ASN A 6 -1.73 10.76 18.69
C ASN A 6 -0.25 10.36 18.64
N GLY A 7 0.14 9.46 17.72
CA GLY A 7 1.41 8.75 17.80
C GLY A 7 2.36 8.88 16.61
N LEU A 8 1.89 9.35 15.44
CA LEU A 8 2.67 9.26 14.19
C LEU A 8 3.99 10.01 14.21
N TYR A 9 4.12 11.07 15.02
CA TYR A 9 5.34 11.87 15.15
C TYR A 9 6.30 11.36 16.23
N THR A 10 5.96 10.28 16.94
CA THR A 10 6.77 9.79 18.05
C THR A 10 7.99 9.01 17.54
N GLU A 11 9.19 9.44 17.91
CA GLU A 11 10.44 8.78 17.52
C GLU A 11 10.50 7.31 17.96
N GLY A 12 10.71 6.41 17.00
CA GLY A 12 10.78 4.97 17.23
C GLY A 12 9.43 4.34 17.57
N ILE A 13 8.33 4.91 17.08
CA ILE A 13 7.00 4.29 17.16
C ILE A 13 7.06 2.82 16.69
N TYR A 14 6.42 1.90 17.42
CA TYR A 14 6.54 0.44 17.28
C TYR A 14 7.92 -0.18 17.54
N ARG A 15 9.04 0.53 17.39
CA ARG A 15 10.38 0.02 17.72
C ARG A 15 10.66 0.05 19.23
N LYS A 16 10.43 1.21 19.86
CA LYS A 16 10.61 1.37 21.31
C LYS A 16 9.48 0.70 22.08
N SER A 17 9.79 0.21 23.27
CA SER A 17 8.84 -0.47 24.17
C SER A 17 8.39 0.45 25.29
N GLY A 18 7.09 0.43 25.61
CA GLY A 18 6.56 1.04 26.82
C GLY A 18 6.90 0.26 28.08
N ALA A 19 6.55 0.81 29.24
CA ALA A 19 6.77 0.13 30.52
C ALA A 19 5.93 -1.15 30.63
N ALA A 20 6.57 -2.26 30.99
CA ALA A 20 5.92 -3.58 31.05
C ALA A 20 4.77 -3.66 32.06
N CYS A 21 4.84 -2.91 33.16
CA CYS A 21 3.73 -2.81 34.13
C CYS A 21 2.49 -2.16 33.51
N ARG A 22 2.66 -1.01 32.83
CA ARG A 22 1.58 -0.30 32.12
C ARG A 22 0.98 -1.14 31.00
N ALA A 23 1.82 -1.87 30.27
CA ALA A 23 1.34 -2.77 29.22
C ALA A 23 0.47 -3.91 29.78
N ARG A 24 0.89 -4.53 30.90
CA ARG A 24 0.10 -5.58 31.56
C ARG A 24 -1.24 -5.05 32.08
N GLU A 25 -1.21 -3.89 32.72
CA GLU A 25 -2.41 -3.21 33.22
C GLU A 25 -3.41 -2.92 32.09
N LEU A 26 -2.98 -2.22 31.04
CA LEU A 26 -3.86 -1.90 29.91
C LEU A 26 -4.35 -3.17 29.19
N HIS A 27 -3.52 -4.19 29.06
CA HIS A 27 -3.95 -5.47 28.49
C HIS A 27 -5.08 -6.11 29.30
N GLN A 28 -4.97 -6.12 30.64
CA GLN A 28 -6.03 -6.66 31.51
C GLN A 28 -7.34 -5.87 31.38
N ILE A 29 -7.26 -4.55 31.27
CA ILE A 29 -8.43 -3.69 31.02
C ILE A 29 -9.07 -4.04 29.68
N LEU A 30 -8.28 -4.16 28.60
CA LEU A 30 -8.79 -4.50 27.28
C LEU A 30 -9.46 -5.89 27.21
N GLN A 31 -8.99 -6.84 28.02
CA GLN A 31 -9.59 -8.18 28.12
C GLN A 31 -10.91 -8.20 28.87
N THR A 32 -11.10 -7.30 29.85
CA THR A 32 -12.25 -7.35 30.77
C THR A 32 -13.30 -6.29 30.50
N ASN A 33 -12.89 -5.09 30.07
CA ASN A 33 -13.75 -3.96 29.74
C ASN A 33 -13.10 -3.07 28.67
N PRO A 34 -13.08 -3.53 27.39
CA PRO A 34 -12.43 -2.77 26.31
C PRO A 34 -13.07 -1.40 26.08
N GLU A 35 -14.38 -1.24 26.32
CA GLU A 35 -15.08 0.05 26.15
C GLU A 35 -14.71 1.06 27.24
N GLY A 36 -14.31 0.60 28.43
CA GLY A 36 -13.82 1.45 29.51
C GLY A 36 -12.35 1.85 29.40
N ALA A 37 -11.62 1.34 28.40
CA ALA A 37 -10.20 1.60 28.25
C ALA A 37 -9.95 3.00 27.66
N SER A 38 -9.57 3.96 28.51
CA SER A 38 -9.07 5.26 28.03
C SER A 38 -7.61 5.14 27.60
N LEU A 39 -7.38 5.06 26.29
CA LEU A 39 -6.04 4.94 25.71
C LEU A 39 -5.19 6.19 25.94
N ASP A 40 -5.80 7.38 26.07
CA ASP A 40 -5.09 8.65 26.30
C ASP A 40 -4.30 8.66 27.63
N ASN A 41 -4.66 7.78 28.57
CA ASN A 41 -3.98 7.64 29.86
C ASN A 41 -2.67 6.83 29.78
N TYR A 42 -2.32 6.28 28.61
CA TYR A 42 -1.16 5.41 28.44
C TYR A 42 -0.15 5.99 27.45
N PRO A 43 1.16 5.85 27.73
CA PRO A 43 2.19 6.24 26.76
C PRO A 43 2.03 5.48 25.45
N ILE A 44 2.26 6.15 24.33
CA ILE A 44 2.05 5.56 22.99
C ILE A 44 2.87 4.28 22.74
N HIS A 45 4.07 4.17 23.31
CA HIS A 45 4.90 2.95 23.24
C HIS A 45 4.28 1.76 23.99
N THR A 46 3.41 2.02 24.97
CA THR A 46 2.62 0.98 25.64
C THR A 46 1.55 0.45 24.69
N ILE A 47 0.80 1.35 24.06
CA ILE A 47 -0.30 1.03 23.14
C ILE A 47 0.23 0.26 21.92
N THR A 48 1.28 0.78 21.29
CA THR A 48 1.93 0.10 20.15
C THR A 48 2.55 -1.25 20.53
N GLY A 49 3.05 -1.38 21.76
CA GLY A 49 3.46 -2.67 22.33
C GLY A 49 2.32 -3.69 22.37
N LEU A 50 1.11 -3.26 22.74
CA LEU A 50 -0.07 -4.12 22.81
C LEU A 50 -0.61 -4.51 21.44
N VAL A 51 -0.57 -3.61 20.44
CA VAL A 51 -0.92 -3.97 19.06
C VAL A 51 -0.03 -5.11 18.56
N LYS A 52 1.29 -4.98 18.72
CA LYS A 52 2.24 -6.05 18.35
C LYS A 52 1.99 -7.35 19.12
N ARG A 53 1.66 -7.23 20.41
CA ARG A 53 1.35 -8.38 21.27
C ARG A 53 0.10 -9.10 20.80
N TRP A 54 -0.97 -8.38 20.53
CA TRP A 54 -2.24 -8.95 20.05
C TRP A 54 -2.03 -9.76 18.77
N LEU A 55 -1.29 -9.23 17.79
CA LEU A 55 -0.93 -9.95 16.55
C LEU A 55 -0.15 -11.25 16.82
N ARG A 56 0.80 -11.22 17.77
CA ARG A 56 1.59 -12.39 18.15
C ARG A 56 0.78 -13.46 18.89
N GLU A 57 -0.23 -13.04 19.66
CA GLU A 57 -1.06 -13.92 20.49
C GLU A 57 -2.26 -14.51 19.73
N LEU A 58 -2.49 -14.13 18.46
CA LEU A 58 -3.46 -14.81 17.61
C LEU A 58 -3.14 -16.31 17.53
N PRO A 59 -4.13 -17.22 17.64
CA PRO A 59 -3.91 -18.66 17.56
C PRO A 59 -3.23 -19.09 16.25
N ASP A 60 -3.64 -18.46 15.15
CA ASP A 60 -3.04 -18.55 13.82
C ASP A 60 -2.46 -17.16 13.49
N PRO A 61 -1.20 -17.03 13.00
CA PRO A 61 -0.67 -15.74 12.59
C PRO A 61 -1.57 -15.05 11.57
N LEU A 62 -1.48 -13.72 11.51
CA LEU A 62 -2.33 -12.93 10.63
C LEU A 62 -2.20 -13.37 9.15
N MET A 63 -0.99 -13.72 8.70
CA MET A 63 -0.73 -14.25 7.36
C MET A 63 -0.83 -15.79 7.26
N THR A 64 -1.43 -16.42 8.28
CA THR A 64 -1.72 -17.86 8.43
C THR A 64 -0.50 -18.79 8.43
N PHE A 65 -0.61 -19.88 9.17
CA PHE A 65 0.36 -20.98 9.07
C PHE A 65 0.26 -21.71 7.72
N ALA A 66 -0.95 -21.81 7.16
CA ALA A 66 -1.21 -22.52 5.91
C ALA A 66 -0.44 -21.93 4.72
N LEU A 67 -0.38 -20.61 4.61
CA LEU A 67 0.31 -19.91 3.53
C LEU A 67 1.77 -19.56 3.86
N TYR A 68 2.30 -19.98 5.02
CA TYR A 68 3.63 -19.59 5.48
C TYR A 68 4.71 -19.91 4.44
N SER A 69 4.79 -21.17 4.03
CA SER A 69 5.76 -21.62 3.03
C SER A 69 5.55 -20.94 1.68
N ASP A 70 4.30 -20.69 1.29
CA ASP A 70 3.99 -20.03 0.03
C ASP A 70 4.50 -18.59 -0.02
N PHE A 71 4.36 -17.84 1.07
CA PHE A 71 4.96 -16.51 1.19
C PHE A 71 6.49 -16.55 1.10
N LEU A 72 7.15 -17.56 1.69
CA LEU A 72 8.60 -17.71 1.59
C LEU A 72 9.05 -17.97 0.14
N HIS A 73 8.37 -18.88 -0.56
CA HIS A 73 8.67 -19.16 -1.97
C HIS A 73 8.42 -17.95 -2.86
N ALA A 74 7.35 -17.18 -2.60
CA ALA A 74 7.02 -15.98 -3.37
C ALA A 74 8.17 -14.95 -3.38
N VAL A 75 8.86 -14.78 -2.24
CA VAL A 75 9.98 -13.84 -2.14
C VAL A 75 11.33 -14.40 -2.57
N GLU A 76 11.40 -15.69 -2.92
CA GLU A 76 12.58 -16.30 -3.51
C GLU A 76 12.62 -16.17 -5.04
N LEU A 77 11.54 -15.69 -5.67
CA LEU A 77 11.52 -15.45 -7.11
C LEU A 77 12.63 -14.45 -7.52
N PRO A 78 13.31 -14.68 -8.66
CA PRO A 78 14.49 -13.92 -9.04
C PRO A 78 14.18 -12.45 -9.32
N GLU A 79 13.07 -12.18 -10.01
CA GLU A 79 12.69 -10.85 -10.45
C GLU A 79 11.86 -10.12 -9.40
N LYS A 80 12.13 -8.82 -9.21
CA LYS A 80 11.41 -8.00 -8.21
C LYS A 80 9.92 -7.93 -8.52
N SER A 81 9.54 -7.73 -9.78
CA SER A 81 8.14 -7.66 -10.21
C SER A 81 7.40 -8.97 -9.97
N GLU A 82 8.07 -10.10 -10.19
CA GLU A 82 7.51 -11.43 -9.91
C GLU A 82 7.31 -11.66 -8.42
N ARG A 83 8.28 -11.28 -7.57
CA ARG A 83 8.12 -11.34 -6.11
C ARG A 83 6.91 -10.55 -5.64
N ILE A 84 6.76 -9.31 -6.11
CA ILE A 84 5.61 -8.46 -5.78
C ILE A 84 4.32 -9.16 -6.18
N ARG A 85 4.20 -9.59 -7.44
CA ARG A 85 3.00 -10.27 -7.93
C ARG A 85 2.67 -11.52 -7.12
N ALA A 86 3.66 -12.37 -6.85
CA ALA A 86 3.46 -13.60 -6.11
C ALA A 86 3.04 -13.35 -4.66
N VAL A 87 3.67 -12.38 -3.96
CA VAL A 87 3.27 -12.01 -2.59
C VAL A 87 1.82 -11.54 -2.55
N TYR A 88 1.43 -10.69 -3.49
CA TYR A 88 0.05 -10.18 -3.58
C TYR A 88 -0.97 -11.29 -3.89
N GLN A 89 -0.64 -12.24 -4.78
CA GLN A 89 -1.48 -13.41 -5.01
C GLN A 89 -1.72 -14.25 -3.75
N LYS A 90 -0.70 -14.40 -2.89
CA LYS A 90 -0.87 -15.11 -1.61
C LYS A 90 -1.69 -14.29 -0.60
N VAL A 91 -1.66 -12.96 -0.68
CA VAL A 91 -2.53 -12.10 0.13
C VAL A 91 -4.00 -12.29 -0.27
N ASP A 92 -4.30 -12.41 -1.56
CA ASP A 92 -5.67 -12.60 -2.06
C ASP A 92 -6.27 -13.97 -1.65
N GLU A 93 -5.42 -14.93 -1.31
CA GLU A 93 -5.82 -16.26 -0.80
C GLU A 93 -6.07 -16.28 0.72
N LEU A 94 -5.80 -15.18 1.43
CA LEU A 94 -6.05 -15.11 2.87
C LEU A 94 -7.55 -15.21 3.18
N PRO A 95 -7.93 -15.82 4.32
CA PRO A 95 -9.31 -15.76 4.81
C PRO A 95 -9.78 -14.30 4.94
N PRO A 96 -11.08 -13.99 4.70
CA PRO A 96 -11.56 -12.60 4.65
C PRO A 96 -11.19 -11.76 5.88
N SER A 97 -11.32 -12.31 7.09
CA SER A 97 -10.96 -11.62 8.33
C SER A 97 -9.46 -11.31 8.44
N ASN A 98 -8.61 -12.22 7.94
CA ASN A 98 -7.16 -12.06 7.90
C ASN A 98 -6.78 -10.99 6.88
N TYR A 99 -7.35 -11.06 5.67
CA TYR A 99 -7.15 -10.06 4.62
C TYR A 99 -7.54 -8.66 5.10
N SER A 100 -8.76 -8.45 5.61
CA SER A 100 -9.21 -7.12 6.06
C SER A 100 -8.36 -6.57 7.22
N THR A 101 -7.90 -7.44 8.11
CA THR A 101 -7.02 -7.04 9.21
C THR A 101 -5.62 -6.68 8.71
N LEU A 102 -5.07 -7.47 7.78
CA LEU A 102 -3.78 -7.20 7.15
C LEU A 102 -3.81 -5.91 6.34
N GLU A 103 -4.84 -5.70 5.53
CA GLU A 103 -5.06 -4.47 4.77
C GLU A 103 -5.07 -3.25 5.69
N ARG A 104 -5.86 -3.31 6.77
CA ARG A 104 -5.92 -2.22 7.74
C ARG A 104 -4.58 -1.96 8.43
N LEU A 105 -3.82 -3.02 8.72
CA LEU A 105 -2.48 -2.93 9.30
C LEU A 105 -1.49 -2.31 8.32
N ILE A 106 -1.40 -2.82 7.09
CA ILE A 106 -0.47 -2.29 6.08
C ILE A 106 -0.77 -0.82 5.82
N PHE A 107 -2.04 -0.45 5.70
CA PHE A 107 -2.42 0.96 5.57
C PHE A 107 -1.96 1.81 6.77
N HIS A 108 -2.10 1.29 8.00
CA HIS A 108 -1.57 1.96 9.19
C HIS A 108 -0.05 2.19 9.08
N LEU A 109 0.70 1.16 8.69
CA LEU A 109 2.15 1.22 8.57
C LEU A 109 2.60 2.18 7.47
N VAL A 110 1.85 2.29 6.38
CA VAL A 110 2.07 3.30 5.34
C VAL A 110 1.95 4.72 5.91
N LYS A 111 0.94 4.99 6.75
CA LYS A 111 0.84 6.30 7.43
C LYS A 111 2.01 6.57 8.37
N VAL A 112 2.51 5.54 9.06
CA VAL A 112 3.69 5.68 9.93
C VAL A 112 4.93 5.98 9.10
N ALA A 113 5.16 5.23 8.02
CA ALA A 113 6.30 5.42 7.12
C ALA A 113 6.28 6.79 6.43
N LYS A 114 5.10 7.36 6.16
CA LYS A 114 4.97 8.72 5.63
C LYS A 114 5.62 9.77 6.52
N GLU A 115 5.55 9.59 7.84
CA GLU A 115 6.09 10.52 8.84
C GLU A 115 7.52 10.15 9.27
N GLU A 116 8.26 9.38 8.44
CA GLU A 116 9.62 8.90 8.71
C GLU A 116 10.57 10.03 9.13
N GLU A 117 10.46 11.22 8.53
CA GLU A 117 11.28 12.38 8.87
C GLU A 117 11.23 12.74 10.36
N HIS A 118 10.09 12.47 11.01
CA HIS A 118 9.87 12.74 12.43
C HIS A 118 10.10 11.50 13.28
N ASN A 119 9.42 10.39 12.94
CA ASN A 119 9.40 9.20 13.78
C ASN A 119 10.58 8.24 13.56
N LYS A 120 11.35 8.43 12.49
CA LYS A 120 12.54 7.64 12.12
C LYS A 120 12.25 6.16 11.81
N MET A 121 11.03 5.86 11.34
CA MET A 121 10.59 4.51 11.01
C MET A 121 10.35 4.35 9.50
N THR A 122 11.37 3.88 8.78
CA THR A 122 11.28 3.46 7.36
C THR A 122 10.37 2.24 7.16
N PRO A 123 9.87 1.98 5.93
CA PRO A 123 9.20 0.73 5.57
C PRO A 123 9.97 -0.53 6.00
N SER A 124 11.29 -0.58 5.73
CA SER A 124 12.14 -1.71 6.12
C SER A 124 12.22 -1.90 7.63
N SER A 125 12.31 -0.81 8.40
CA SER A 125 12.39 -0.91 9.86
C SER A 125 11.06 -1.32 10.49
N LEU A 126 9.93 -0.91 9.90
CA LEU A 126 8.60 -1.40 10.27
C LEU A 126 8.44 -2.88 9.92
N ALA A 127 8.91 -3.31 8.75
CA ALA A 127 8.87 -4.71 8.34
C ALA A 127 9.63 -5.62 9.32
N ILE A 128 10.83 -5.23 9.76
CA ILE A 128 11.60 -5.96 10.77
C ILE A 128 10.80 -6.13 12.07
N VAL A 129 10.05 -5.10 12.49
CA VAL A 129 9.25 -5.13 13.71
C VAL A 129 8.00 -6.01 13.56
N PHE A 130 7.33 -5.95 12.40
CA PHE A 130 6.02 -6.56 12.20
C PHE A 130 6.04 -7.95 11.59
N ALA A 131 7.04 -8.30 10.78
CA ALA A 131 7.18 -9.64 10.19
C ALA A 131 7.04 -10.79 11.21
N PRO A 132 7.79 -10.81 12.34
CA PRO A 132 7.60 -11.86 13.34
C PRO A 132 6.27 -11.80 14.08
N CYS A 133 5.52 -10.70 13.96
CA CYS A 133 4.18 -10.58 14.53
C CYS A 133 3.11 -11.21 13.63
N VAL A 134 3.26 -11.12 12.31
CA VAL A 134 2.20 -11.48 11.35
C VAL A 134 2.48 -12.76 10.56
N LEU A 135 3.73 -13.20 10.46
CA LEU A 135 4.13 -14.38 9.70
C LEU A 135 5.09 -15.23 10.54
N ARG A 136 4.60 -16.35 11.07
CA ARG A 136 5.33 -17.21 12.02
C ARG A 136 5.43 -18.62 11.48
N SER A 137 6.57 -19.27 11.70
CA SER A 137 6.77 -20.67 11.33
C SER A 137 5.75 -21.56 12.04
N PRO A 138 5.11 -22.52 11.34
CA PRO A 138 4.26 -23.54 11.98
C PRO A 138 5.08 -24.48 12.88
N ASP A 139 6.35 -24.70 12.54
CA ASP A 139 7.26 -25.53 13.33
C ASP A 139 7.94 -24.66 14.39
N SER A 140 7.37 -24.65 15.60
CA SER A 140 7.94 -23.96 16.78
C SER A 140 9.13 -24.69 17.40
N ASP A 141 9.36 -25.94 17.01
CA ASP A 141 10.27 -26.86 17.68
C ASP A 141 11.71 -26.80 17.15
N ASP A 142 11.94 -26.14 16.01
CA ASP A 142 13.27 -25.86 15.46
C ASP A 142 13.58 -24.35 15.47
N PRO A 143 14.23 -23.84 16.53
CA PRO A 143 14.68 -22.45 16.60
C PRO A 143 15.61 -22.04 15.44
N PHE A 144 16.32 -22.98 14.82
CA PHE A 144 17.24 -22.69 13.72
C PHE A 144 16.51 -22.46 12.40
N LEU A 145 15.36 -23.11 12.18
CA LEU A 145 14.52 -22.86 10.99
C LEU A 145 13.94 -21.44 11.04
N GLY A 146 13.39 -21.05 12.19
CA GLY A 146 12.90 -19.69 12.40
C GLY A 146 13.95 -18.60 12.16
N MET A 147 15.23 -18.87 12.48
CA MET A 147 16.34 -17.93 12.22
C MET A 147 16.70 -17.80 10.74
N LYS A 148 16.56 -18.86 9.94
CA LYS A 148 16.84 -18.83 8.50
C LYS A 148 15.80 -18.01 7.73
N ASP A 149 14.55 -18.08 8.17
CA ASP A 149 13.44 -17.46 7.45
C ASP A 149 13.20 -16.00 7.84
N VAL A 150 13.86 -15.46 8.88
CA VAL A 150 13.72 -14.06 9.32
C VAL A 150 13.87 -13.08 8.17
N GLY A 151 14.89 -13.26 7.32
CA GLY A 151 15.13 -12.39 6.19
C GLY A 151 13.99 -12.43 5.17
N LYS A 152 13.47 -13.64 4.88
CA LYS A 152 12.39 -13.86 3.93
C LYS A 152 11.05 -13.30 4.44
N ILE A 153 10.67 -13.60 5.68
CA ILE A 153 9.43 -13.06 6.27
C ILE A 153 9.47 -11.53 6.35
N THR A 154 10.64 -10.95 6.63
CA THR A 154 10.84 -9.50 6.65
C THR A 154 10.63 -8.93 5.26
N MET A 155 11.20 -9.56 4.22
CA MET A 155 11.03 -9.15 2.84
C MET A 155 9.56 -9.23 2.38
N CYS A 156 8.79 -10.24 2.80
CA CYS A 156 7.35 -10.32 2.50
C CYS A 156 6.61 -9.06 2.99
N VAL A 157 6.79 -8.71 4.27
CA VAL A 157 6.11 -7.56 4.86
C VAL A 157 6.64 -6.25 4.30
N GLU A 158 7.95 -6.17 4.02
CA GLU A 158 8.56 -4.98 3.41
C GLU A 158 8.02 -4.71 2.00
N ILE A 159 7.81 -5.75 1.19
CA ILE A 159 7.17 -5.62 -0.13
C ILE A 159 5.79 -5.00 0.00
N LEU A 160 4.96 -5.50 0.93
CA LEU A 160 3.60 -5.00 1.15
C LEU A 160 3.60 -3.52 1.58
N ILE A 161 4.45 -3.15 2.55
CA ILE A 161 4.52 -1.76 3.02
C ILE A 161 5.07 -0.84 1.92
N THR A 162 6.13 -1.26 1.23
CA THR A 162 6.81 -0.43 0.22
C THR A 162 5.93 -0.19 -0.99
N GLU A 163 5.28 -1.23 -1.53
CA GLU A 163 4.42 -1.10 -2.69
C GLU A 163 3.15 -0.31 -2.35
N GLN A 164 2.55 -0.53 -1.18
CA GLN A 164 1.42 0.30 -0.76
C GLN A 164 1.82 1.76 -0.49
N PHE A 165 3.03 2.01 0.02
CA PHE A 165 3.52 3.37 0.20
C PHE A 165 3.79 4.06 -1.15
N ARG A 166 4.32 3.34 -2.14
CA ARG A 166 4.49 3.84 -3.51
C ARG A 166 3.14 4.22 -4.13
N ARG A 167 2.17 3.29 -4.13
CA ARG A 167 0.81 3.54 -4.63
C ARG A 167 0.15 4.70 -3.90
N TYR A 168 0.35 4.81 -2.58
CA TYR A 168 -0.13 5.95 -1.79
C TYR A 168 0.45 7.28 -2.28
N LYS A 169 1.77 7.36 -2.49
CA LYS A 169 2.42 8.59 -3.00
C LYS A 169 1.89 8.99 -4.37
N GLU A 170 1.78 8.05 -5.30
CA GLU A 170 1.24 8.29 -6.64
C GLU A 170 -0.19 8.82 -6.58
N LYS A 171 -1.05 8.22 -5.75
CA LYS A 171 -2.41 8.74 -5.52
C LYS A 171 -2.41 10.15 -4.92
N MET A 172 -1.54 10.45 -3.96
CA MET A 172 -1.44 11.80 -3.38
C MET A 172 -1.00 12.83 -4.42
N GLU A 173 -0.04 12.51 -5.28
CA GLU A 173 0.37 13.38 -6.38
C GLU A 173 -0.75 13.62 -7.38
N SER A 174 -1.52 12.57 -7.73
CA SER A 174 -2.70 12.71 -8.58
C SER A 174 -3.76 13.61 -7.95
N ILE A 175 -4.03 13.46 -6.65
CA ILE A 175 -4.96 14.34 -5.91
C ILE A 175 -4.48 15.79 -5.94
N GLN A 176 -3.20 16.05 -5.69
CA GLN A 176 -2.65 17.42 -5.73
C GLN A 176 -2.78 18.07 -7.11
N LYS A 177 -2.55 17.31 -8.19
CA LYS A 177 -2.75 17.80 -9.56
C LYS A 177 -4.22 18.15 -9.81
N LEU A 178 -5.15 17.31 -9.35
CA LEU A 178 -6.58 17.55 -9.45
C LEU A 178 -7.00 18.79 -8.64
N GLU A 179 -6.49 18.97 -7.43
CA GLU A 179 -6.76 20.14 -6.59
C GLU A 179 -6.25 21.44 -7.24
N HIS A 180 -5.07 21.42 -7.85
CA HIS A 180 -4.56 22.56 -8.59
C HIS A 180 -5.42 22.88 -9.81
N ALA A 181 -5.80 21.87 -10.58
CA ALA A 181 -6.70 22.04 -11.73
C ALA A 181 -8.09 22.57 -11.31
N GLU A 182 -8.62 22.09 -10.18
CA GLU A 182 -9.85 22.60 -9.56
C GLU A 182 -9.73 24.08 -9.23
N ALA A 183 -8.66 24.48 -8.55
CA ALA A 183 -8.41 25.87 -8.16
C ALA A 183 -8.29 26.81 -9.38
N GLN A 184 -7.59 26.37 -10.42
CA GLN A 184 -7.47 27.12 -11.68
C GLN A 184 -8.82 27.29 -12.38
N ALA A 185 -9.62 26.23 -12.47
CA ALA A 185 -10.94 26.29 -13.09
C ALA A 185 -11.91 27.19 -12.32
N ILE A 186 -11.87 27.16 -10.98
CA ILE A 186 -12.66 28.06 -10.13
C ILE A 186 -12.25 29.53 -10.35
N ASN A 187 -10.94 29.80 -10.44
CA ASN A 187 -10.45 31.15 -10.68
C ASN A 187 -10.86 31.69 -12.06
N GLU A 188 -10.73 30.87 -13.11
CA GLU A 188 -11.20 31.21 -14.46
C GLU A 188 -12.70 31.51 -14.48
N LEU A 189 -13.51 30.68 -13.80
CA LEU A 189 -14.95 30.92 -13.67
C LEU A 189 -15.24 32.26 -12.96
N HIS A 190 -14.51 32.56 -11.88
CA HIS A 190 -14.67 33.80 -11.14
C HIS A 190 -14.31 35.02 -11.97
N LEU A 191 -13.18 34.98 -12.70
CA LEU A 191 -12.74 36.05 -13.58
C LEU A 191 -13.74 36.28 -14.72
N ARG A 192 -14.27 35.21 -15.32
CA ARG A 192 -15.33 35.31 -16.34
C ARG A 192 -16.56 36.01 -15.78
N ARG A 193 -17.05 35.60 -14.61
CA ARG A 193 -18.22 36.24 -13.96
C ARG A 193 -17.98 37.72 -13.67
N GLN A 194 -16.78 38.09 -13.22
CA GLN A 194 -16.42 39.51 -13.03
C GLN A 194 -16.41 40.28 -14.35
N ASN A 195 -15.85 39.72 -15.42
CA ASN A 195 -15.78 40.37 -16.73
C ASN A 195 -17.17 40.52 -17.38
N THR A 196 -18.06 39.53 -17.24
CA THR A 196 -19.45 39.61 -17.75
C THR A 196 -20.28 40.68 -17.04
N ILE A 197 -19.99 40.98 -15.76
CA ILE A 197 -20.64 42.07 -15.02
C ILE A 197 -20.15 43.44 -15.53
N VAL A 198 -18.85 43.56 -15.84
CA VAL A 198 -18.27 44.80 -16.39
C VAL A 198 -18.78 45.09 -17.80
N GLU A 199 -18.85 44.10 -18.68
CA GLU A 199 -19.35 44.28 -20.06
C GLU A 199 -20.84 44.65 -20.12
N LYS A 200 -21.68 44.09 -19.25
CA LYS A 200 -23.11 44.47 -19.12
C LYS A 200 -23.33 45.92 -18.68
N SER A 201 -22.31 46.57 -18.13
CA SER A 201 -22.37 47.96 -17.69
C SER A 201 -22.12 48.96 -18.84
N SER A 202 -21.63 48.50 -20.00
CA SER A 202 -21.06 49.36 -21.04
C SER A 202 -21.69 49.27 -22.43
N GLU A 203 -22.44 48.23 -22.84
CA GLU A 203 -23.06 48.22 -24.18
C GLU A 203 -24.25 47.26 -24.37
N LEU A 204 -25.13 47.60 -25.31
CA LEU A 204 -26.36 46.90 -25.74
C LEU A 204 -26.08 45.53 -26.40
N GLU A 205 -26.91 44.54 -26.04
CA GLU A 205 -27.20 43.23 -26.66
C GLU A 205 -26.22 42.63 -27.70
N VAL A 206 -25.50 41.58 -27.28
CA VAL A 206 -25.05 40.49 -28.18
C VAL A 206 -25.37 39.12 -27.54
N PRO A 207 -26.07 38.19 -28.24
CA PRO A 207 -26.46 36.91 -27.65
C PRO A 207 -25.45 35.77 -27.88
N HIS A 208 -25.33 34.94 -26.84
CA HIS A 208 -25.06 33.49 -26.88
C HIS A 208 -23.69 32.99 -27.38
N ASN A 209 -22.73 32.91 -26.45
CA ASN A 209 -21.81 31.75 -26.38
C ASN A 209 -21.22 31.54 -24.97
N VAL A 210 -21.21 32.59 -24.15
CA VAL A 210 -20.65 32.59 -22.77
C VAL A 210 -21.33 31.56 -21.85
N ASP A 211 -22.65 31.34 -22.01
CA ASP A 211 -23.43 30.41 -21.19
C ASP A 211 -23.10 28.92 -21.47
N SER A 212 -22.67 28.59 -22.70
CA SER A 212 -22.27 27.21 -23.06
C SER A 212 -20.91 26.86 -22.47
N ASP A 213 -19.97 27.79 -22.56
CA ASP A 213 -18.61 27.61 -22.03
C ASP A 213 -18.59 27.67 -20.49
N GLU A 214 -19.46 28.45 -19.86
CA GLU A 214 -19.63 28.44 -18.41
C GLU A 214 -20.19 27.10 -17.92
N LYS A 215 -21.19 26.54 -18.61
CA LYS A 215 -21.77 25.23 -18.29
C LYS A 215 -20.76 24.09 -18.41
N THR A 216 -19.97 24.07 -19.49
CA THR A 216 -18.91 23.05 -19.66
C THR A 216 -17.82 23.16 -18.59
N LEU A 217 -17.47 24.38 -18.16
CA LEU A 217 -16.52 24.59 -17.06
C LEU A 217 -17.07 24.10 -15.71
N ILE A 218 -18.37 24.34 -15.44
CA ILE A 218 -19.05 23.85 -14.24
C ILE A 218 -19.10 22.32 -14.22
N GLU A 219 -19.40 21.67 -15.36
CA GLU A 219 -19.37 20.21 -15.48
C GLU A 219 -17.97 19.64 -15.22
N ARG A 220 -16.93 20.30 -15.76
CA ARG A 220 -15.54 19.92 -15.50
C ARG A 220 -15.17 20.03 -14.01
N ILE A 221 -15.56 21.11 -13.34
CA ILE A 221 -15.33 21.27 -11.88
C ILE A 221 -16.05 20.15 -11.10
N LYS A 222 -17.28 19.80 -11.50
CA LYS A 222 -18.03 18.71 -10.86
C LYS A 222 -17.34 17.35 -11.07
N SER A 223 -16.83 17.07 -12.26
CA SER A 223 -16.06 15.86 -12.56
C SER A 223 -14.80 15.76 -11.71
N ILE A 224 -14.01 16.84 -11.61
CA ILE A 224 -12.78 16.88 -10.80
C ILE A 224 -13.09 16.64 -9.32
N LYS A 225 -14.17 17.23 -8.81
CA LYS A 225 -14.62 17.01 -7.42
C LYS A 225 -15.01 15.57 -7.16
N GLN A 226 -15.70 14.92 -8.10
CA GLN A 226 -16.09 13.52 -7.98
C GLN A 226 -14.86 12.61 -7.97
N GLU A 227 -13.94 12.81 -8.92
CA GLU A 227 -12.69 12.05 -9.01
C GLU A 227 -11.83 12.19 -7.74
N LYS A 228 -11.78 13.39 -7.15
CA LYS A 228 -11.11 13.63 -5.87
C LYS A 228 -11.74 12.86 -4.71
N VAL A 229 -13.07 12.82 -4.64
CA VAL A 229 -13.79 12.05 -3.62
C VAL A 229 -13.52 10.56 -3.78
N ASP A 230 -13.55 10.05 -5.01
CA ASP A 230 -13.32 8.63 -5.28
C ASP A 230 -11.88 8.20 -4.94
N LEU A 231 -10.89 9.04 -5.23
CA LEU A 231 -9.48 8.82 -4.86
C LEU A 231 -9.22 8.96 -3.35
N ALA A 232 -9.91 9.87 -2.66
CA ALA A 232 -9.74 10.10 -1.23
C ALA A 232 -10.46 9.04 -0.37
N CYS A 233 -11.57 8.48 -0.86
CA CYS A 233 -12.34 7.45 -0.16
C CYS A 233 -11.76 6.03 -0.32
N ARG A 234 -10.89 5.79 -1.31
CA ARG A 234 -10.24 4.49 -1.54
C ARG A 234 -8.74 4.61 -1.66
N LEU A 235 -8.05 4.15 -0.62
CA LEU A 235 -6.67 3.70 -0.78
C LEU A 235 -6.63 2.57 -1.81
N PRO A 236 -5.49 2.32 -2.46
CA PRO A 236 -5.39 1.17 -3.33
C PRO A 236 -5.66 -0.04 -2.44
N ASP A 237 -6.71 -0.78 -2.75
CA ASP A 237 -6.95 -2.07 -2.11
C ASP A 237 -5.67 -2.90 -2.28
N LEU A 238 -5.46 -3.90 -1.41
CA LEU A 238 -4.37 -4.84 -1.66
C LEU A 238 -4.58 -5.62 -2.96
N GLU A 239 -5.70 -5.46 -3.66
CA GLU A 239 -5.95 -6.06 -4.95
C GLU A 239 -4.88 -5.71 -6.01
N GLN A 240 -4.60 -6.71 -6.84
CA GLN A 240 -3.68 -6.66 -7.96
C GLN A 240 -4.23 -5.72 -9.04
N GLU A 241 -3.43 -4.75 -9.52
CA GLU A 241 -3.76 -4.08 -10.78
C GLU A 241 -3.74 -5.15 -11.88
N GLN A 242 -4.91 -5.41 -12.46
CA GLN A 242 -5.01 -6.24 -13.66
C GLN A 242 -4.23 -5.51 -14.76
N SER A 243 -2.98 -5.93 -14.95
CA SER A 243 -2.16 -5.51 -16.09
C SER A 243 -2.92 -5.83 -17.36
N ASP A 244 -3.22 -4.77 -18.13
CA ASP A 244 -3.95 -4.80 -19.38
C ASP A 244 -3.53 -5.98 -20.26
N ASN A 245 -4.54 -6.73 -20.67
CA ASN A 245 -4.44 -7.79 -21.64
C ASN A 245 -5.10 -7.27 -22.94
N GLU A 246 -4.35 -6.50 -23.73
CA GLU A 246 -4.64 -6.25 -25.15
C GLU A 246 -3.34 -6.48 -25.93
N HIS A 247 -3.18 -7.66 -26.53
CA HIS A 247 -3.54 -8.04 -27.90
C HIS A 247 -2.32 -8.03 -28.82
N LEU A 248 -2.22 -9.13 -29.56
CA LEU A 248 -1.24 -9.49 -30.56
C LEU A 248 -0.86 -8.35 -31.51
N ASP A 249 0.41 -8.34 -31.93
CA ASP A 249 0.70 -8.58 -33.34
C ASP A 249 2.07 -9.23 -33.58
N SER A 250 2.05 -10.19 -34.51
CA SER A 250 3.22 -10.86 -35.06
C SER A 250 3.85 -10.01 -36.15
N SER A 251 5.18 -9.90 -36.16
CA SER A 251 5.91 -9.78 -37.42
C SER A 251 7.30 -10.39 -37.32
N SER A 252 7.46 -11.45 -38.09
CA SER A 252 8.70 -12.12 -38.45
C SER A 252 9.84 -11.17 -38.85
N SER A 253 11.05 -11.49 -38.42
CA SER A 253 12.24 -11.35 -39.28
C SER A 253 13.13 -12.58 -39.10
N MET A 254 13.36 -13.25 -40.22
CA MET A 254 14.37 -14.30 -40.34
C MET A 254 15.75 -13.65 -40.29
N SER A 255 16.69 -14.28 -39.57
CA SER A 255 18.11 -14.26 -39.94
C SER A 255 18.72 -15.62 -39.66
N THR A 256 19.27 -16.17 -40.74
CA THR A 256 19.97 -17.44 -40.90
C THR A 256 21.45 -17.29 -40.52
N GLU A 257 21.94 -18.12 -39.60
CA GLU A 257 23.35 -18.52 -39.36
C GLU A 257 23.35 -19.20 -37.97
N SER A 258 23.86 -20.38 -37.67
CA SER A 258 24.86 -21.25 -38.29
C SER A 258 24.52 -22.69 -37.90
N LEU A 259 24.21 -23.53 -38.89
CA LEU A 259 24.03 -24.98 -38.76
C LEU A 259 25.31 -25.68 -39.18
N GLU A 260 26.38 -25.51 -38.41
CA GLU A 260 27.68 -26.13 -38.72
C GLU A 260 28.32 -26.93 -37.57
N ASP A 261 27.52 -27.44 -36.62
CA ASP A 261 28.07 -28.28 -35.52
C ASP A 261 27.30 -29.57 -35.19
N ARG A 262 26.37 -30.03 -36.03
CA ARG A 262 25.66 -31.31 -35.81
C ARG A 262 25.77 -32.37 -36.90
N MET A 263 26.71 -32.21 -37.84
CA MET A 263 26.95 -33.19 -38.92
C MET A 263 28.37 -33.80 -38.93
N LYS A 264 29.00 -33.98 -37.77
CA LYS A 264 30.32 -34.67 -37.67
C LYS A 264 30.45 -35.82 -36.67
N SER A 265 29.36 -36.37 -36.12
CA SER A 265 29.48 -37.56 -35.25
C SER A 265 28.66 -38.79 -35.66
N LEU A 266 28.26 -38.90 -36.93
CA LEU A 266 27.61 -40.13 -37.45
C LEU A 266 28.34 -40.82 -38.61
N ASN A 267 29.60 -40.45 -38.88
CA ASN A 267 30.50 -41.27 -39.69
C ASN A 267 31.76 -41.66 -38.91
N ARG A 268 31.57 -42.44 -37.85
CA ARG A 268 32.55 -43.43 -37.40
C ARG A 268 31.82 -44.74 -37.06
N LYS A 269 31.62 -45.57 -38.09
CA LYS A 269 31.47 -47.01 -37.94
C LYS A 269 32.46 -47.68 -38.90
N GLY A 270 33.31 -48.54 -38.34
CA GLY A 270 33.91 -49.66 -39.06
C GLY A 270 35.22 -49.40 -39.82
N ARG A 271 36.33 -49.49 -39.10
CA ARG A 271 37.36 -50.51 -39.36
C ARG A 271 38.23 -50.69 -38.13
#